data_AF-A0A439QXP3-F1
#
_entry.id   AF-A0A439QXP3-F1
#
_cell.length_a   1.000
_cell.length_b   1.000
_cell.length_c   1.000
_cell.angle_alpha   90.00
_cell.angle_beta   90.00
_cell.angle_gamma   90.00
#
_symmetry.space_group_name_H-M   'P 1'
#
loop_
_entity.id
_entity.type
_entity.pdbx_description
1 polymer ?
#
loop_
_entity_poly.entity_id
_entity_poly.type
_entity_poly.pdbx_seq_one_letter_code
_entity_poly.pdbx_strand_id
1 'polypeptide(L)'
;YYKDLTDPRFETALILVHQRFSTNTFPSWKLAHPYRMVAHNGEINTLRGNVNWMAARQASVDSELFGNDISKLWPISYEGQSDTACFDNALEFLTQGGYSLAHAMMMLIPEAWAGNKLMDQDRKAFYEYHAALMEPWDGPAAVAFTDGRQIGATLDRNGLRPAR
;
A
#
# COMPACT_ATOMS: atom_id res chain seq x y z
N TYR A 1 21.81 -15.44 -9.15
CA TYR A 1 20.53 -16.13 -9.36
C TYR A 1 19.91 -15.67 -10.68
N TYR A 2 19.53 -14.39 -10.83
CA TYR A 2 19.13 -13.83 -12.12
C TYR A 2 20.31 -13.23 -12.87
N LYS A 3 20.66 -13.77 -14.06
CA LYS A 3 21.79 -13.27 -14.87
C LYS A 3 21.45 -11.98 -15.61
N ASP A 4 20.17 -11.74 -15.88
CA ASP A 4 19.70 -10.55 -16.58
C ASP A 4 20.06 -9.26 -15.83
N LEU A 5 20.12 -9.31 -14.49
CA LEU A 5 20.53 -8.17 -13.64
C LEU A 5 22.02 -7.80 -13.76
N THR A 6 22.83 -8.67 -14.36
CA THR A 6 24.26 -8.42 -14.62
C THR A 6 24.53 -8.06 -16.08
N ASP A 7 23.51 -8.08 -16.93
CA ASP A 7 23.63 -7.72 -18.33
C ASP A 7 23.76 -6.19 -18.45
N PRO A 8 24.75 -5.66 -19.18
CA PRO A 8 24.94 -4.22 -19.34
C PRO A 8 23.76 -3.52 -20.05
N ARG A 9 22.88 -4.26 -20.73
CA ARG A 9 21.66 -3.72 -21.34
C ARG A 9 20.53 -3.50 -20.34
N PHE A 10 20.65 -4.02 -19.12
CA PHE A 10 19.66 -3.80 -18.06
C PHE A 10 19.81 -2.38 -17.51
N GLU A 11 19.10 -1.45 -18.15
CA GLU A 11 19.04 -0.04 -17.75
C GLU A 11 17.62 0.31 -17.30
N THR A 12 17.52 1.09 -16.22
CA THR A 12 16.23 1.55 -15.71
C THR A 12 16.41 2.89 -14.99
N ALA A 13 15.39 3.74 -15.07
CA ALA A 13 15.33 4.98 -14.30
C ALA A 13 15.02 4.74 -12.82
N LEU A 14 14.53 3.54 -12.47
CA LEU A 14 13.94 3.22 -11.18
C LEU A 14 14.23 1.78 -10.77
N ILE A 15 14.63 1.58 -9.51
CA ILE A 15 14.76 0.26 -8.89
C ILE A 15 14.21 0.32 -7.46
N LEU A 16 13.37 -0.66 -7.11
CA LEU A 16 13.04 -0.96 -5.71
C LEU A 16 13.67 -2.31 -5.34
N VAL A 17 14.40 -2.34 -4.24
CA VAL A 17 15.01 -3.56 -3.69
C VAL A 17 14.50 -3.76 -2.28
N HIS A 18 14.24 -5.01 -1.90
CA HIS A 18 13.80 -5.32 -0.55
C HIS A 18 14.35 -6.66 -0.09
N GLN A 19 14.91 -6.68 1.12
CA GLN A 19 15.29 -7.91 1.81
C GLN A 19 14.36 -8.13 3.00
N ARG A 20 13.61 -9.23 2.96
CA ARG A 20 12.64 -9.57 4.00
C ARG A 20 13.28 -10.43 5.08
N PHE A 21 13.03 -10.09 6.35
CA PHE A 21 13.22 -10.98 7.48
C PHE A 21 11.90 -11.66 7.82
N SER A 22 11.89 -12.97 8.04
CA SER A 22 10.68 -13.74 8.31
C SER A 22 10.77 -14.45 9.65
N THR A 23 9.64 -14.61 10.33
CA THR A 23 9.54 -15.42 11.56
C THR A 23 9.39 -16.92 11.27
N ASN A 24 9.26 -17.30 9.99
CA ASN A 24 9.20 -18.71 9.56
C ASN A 24 10.56 -19.22 9.07
N THR A 25 10.76 -20.53 9.20
CA THR A 25 11.93 -21.24 8.66
C THR A 25 11.70 -21.80 7.26
N PHE A 26 10.45 -21.83 6.80
CA PHE A 26 10.07 -22.31 5.48
C PHE A 26 10.01 -21.15 4.46
N PRO A 27 10.84 -21.17 3.41
CA PRO A 27 10.81 -20.14 2.39
C PRO A 27 9.54 -20.25 1.54
N SER A 28 8.94 -19.11 1.22
CA SER A 28 7.89 -19.02 0.21
C SER A 28 8.22 -17.91 -0.76
N TRP A 29 8.48 -18.28 -2.02
CA TRP A 29 8.84 -17.34 -3.09
C TRP A 29 7.76 -16.28 -3.32
N LYS A 30 6.49 -16.63 -3.11
CA LYS A 30 5.35 -15.72 -3.28
C LYS A 30 5.29 -14.61 -2.23
N LEU A 31 6.07 -14.72 -1.15
CA LEU A 31 6.15 -13.74 -0.07
C LEU A 31 7.40 -12.86 -0.18
N ALA A 32 8.20 -13.04 -1.24
CA ALA A 32 9.33 -12.17 -1.52
C ALA A 32 8.82 -10.82 -2.05
N HIS A 33 9.46 -9.75 -1.62
CA HIS A 33 9.25 -8.39 -2.11
C HIS A 33 10.22 -8.10 -3.27
N PRO A 34 10.02 -6.98 -4.01
CA PRO A 34 8.87 -6.08 -3.98
C PRO A 34 7.57 -6.74 -4.43
N TYR A 35 6.44 -6.21 -3.97
CA TYR A 35 5.14 -6.46 -4.57
C TYR A 35 4.95 -5.58 -5.81
N ARG A 36 3.73 -5.51 -6.38
CA ARG A 36 3.51 -4.84 -7.68
C ARG A 36 3.80 -3.35 -7.59
N MET A 37 3.36 -2.74 -6.50
CA MET A 37 3.45 -1.31 -6.27
C MET A 37 4.31 -0.96 -5.07
N VAL A 38 4.49 -1.87 -4.10
CA VAL A 38 5.15 -1.54 -2.82
C VAL A 38 6.33 -2.44 -2.44
N ALA A 39 7.28 -1.84 -1.73
CA ALA A 39 8.24 -2.50 -0.87
C ALA A 39 8.06 -1.99 0.56
N HIS A 40 7.66 -2.88 1.47
CA HIS A 40 7.32 -2.54 2.85
C HIS A 40 8.28 -3.18 3.85
N ASN A 41 8.95 -2.33 4.64
CA ASN A 41 9.67 -2.74 5.83
C ASN A 41 8.79 -2.46 7.05
N GLY A 42 8.21 -3.51 7.65
CA GLY A 42 7.26 -3.29 8.72
C GLY A 42 6.33 -4.46 8.98
N GLU A 43 5.27 -4.16 9.72
CA GLU A 43 4.16 -5.06 10.01
C GLU A 43 2.88 -4.23 10.13
N ILE A 44 1.81 -4.63 9.43
CA ILE A 44 0.50 -3.99 9.55
C ILE A 44 -0.31 -4.70 10.62
N ASN A 45 -0.41 -4.09 11.80
CA ASN A 45 -1.03 -4.67 12.99
C ASN A 45 -2.57 -4.65 12.94
N THR A 46 -3.13 -3.86 12.02
CA THR A 46 -4.59 -3.68 11.86
C THR A 46 -5.18 -4.54 10.73
N LEU A 47 -4.36 -5.41 10.12
CA LEU A 47 -4.68 -6.16 8.90
C LEU A 47 -6.06 -6.82 8.89
N ARG A 48 -6.42 -7.54 9.95
CA ARG A 48 -7.71 -8.26 10.01
C ARG A 48 -8.89 -7.29 9.88
N GLY A 49 -8.80 -6.14 10.53
CA GLY A 49 -9.81 -5.09 10.40
C GLY A 49 -9.84 -4.54 8.98
N ASN A 50 -8.66 -4.22 8.43
CA ASN A 50 -8.56 -3.65 7.09
C ASN A 50 -9.13 -4.56 6.01
N VAL A 51 -8.77 -5.85 6.02
CA VAL A 51 -9.27 -6.84 5.05
C VAL A 51 -10.79 -6.99 5.16
N ASN A 52 -11.33 -7.03 6.39
CA ASN A 52 -12.78 -7.12 6.60
C ASN A 52 -13.53 -5.89 6.09
N TRP A 53 -13.00 -4.69 6.33
CA TRP A 53 -13.59 -3.46 5.84
C TRP A 53 -13.50 -3.34 4.32
N MET A 54 -12.38 -3.74 3.71
CA MET A 54 -12.26 -3.86 2.26
C MET A 54 -13.29 -4.84 1.69
N ALA A 55 -13.46 -6.02 2.29
CA ALA A 55 -14.47 -6.98 1.86
C ALA A 55 -15.91 -6.42 2.00
N ALA A 56 -16.21 -5.68 3.07
CA ALA A 56 -17.51 -5.06 3.27
C ALA A 56 -17.84 -4.01 2.19
N ARG A 57 -16.83 -3.31 1.66
CA ARG A 57 -16.99 -2.33 0.57
C ARG A 57 -17.42 -2.96 -0.76
N GLN A 58 -17.28 -4.28 -0.94
CA GLN A 58 -17.74 -4.98 -2.14
C GLN A 58 -19.21 -4.71 -2.48
N ALA A 59 -20.07 -4.55 -1.46
CA ALA A 59 -21.50 -4.38 -1.67
C ALA A 59 -21.89 -3.00 -2.21
N SER A 60 -21.04 -1.98 -2.02
CA SER A 60 -21.36 -0.58 -2.32
C SER A 60 -20.36 0.09 -3.25
N VAL A 61 -19.31 -0.61 -3.67
CA VAL A 61 -18.31 -0.04 -4.57
C VAL A 61 -18.94 0.19 -5.94
N ASP A 62 -18.66 1.36 -6.51
CA ASP A 62 -18.97 1.71 -7.89
C ASP A 62 -17.76 2.44 -8.50
N SER A 63 -17.55 2.28 -9.80
CA SER A 63 -16.47 2.96 -10.52
C SER A 63 -16.83 3.07 -11.99
N GLU A 64 -16.84 4.28 -12.52
CA GLU A 64 -17.05 4.53 -13.96
C GLU A 64 -15.98 3.85 -14.83
N LEU A 65 -14.76 3.67 -14.31
CA LEU A 65 -13.64 3.04 -15.02
C LEU A 65 -13.86 1.53 -15.25
N PHE A 66 -14.52 0.87 -14.30
CA PHE A 66 -14.78 -0.57 -14.36
C PHE A 66 -16.23 -0.91 -14.73
N GLY A 67 -17.17 0.02 -14.53
CA GLY A 67 -18.60 -0.21 -14.70
C GLY A 67 -19.06 -1.50 -14.02
N ASN A 68 -19.87 -2.29 -14.74
CA ASN A 68 -20.41 -3.56 -14.24
C ASN A 68 -19.33 -4.63 -13.96
N ASP A 69 -18.13 -4.47 -14.52
CA ASP A 69 -17.04 -5.42 -14.35
C ASP A 69 -16.31 -5.27 -13.00
N ILE A 70 -16.62 -4.23 -12.22
CA ILE A 70 -16.04 -4.03 -10.88
C ILE A 70 -16.27 -5.24 -9.95
N SER A 71 -17.37 -5.97 -10.15
CA SER A 71 -17.68 -7.20 -9.44
C SER A 71 -16.66 -8.32 -9.65
N LYS A 72 -15.93 -8.31 -10.78
CA LYS A 72 -14.91 -9.31 -11.14
C LYS A 72 -13.60 -9.14 -10.36
N LEU A 73 -13.39 -7.98 -9.73
CA LEU A 73 -12.16 -7.70 -8.97
C LEU A 73 -12.14 -8.44 -7.62
N TRP A 74 -13.29 -8.92 -7.15
CA TRP A 74 -13.41 -9.48 -5.81
C TRP A 74 -13.02 -10.97 -5.74
N PRO A 75 -12.36 -11.41 -4.65
CA PRO A 75 -11.93 -10.60 -3.51
C PRO A 75 -10.64 -9.83 -3.80
N ILE A 76 -10.54 -8.59 -3.28
CA ILE A 76 -9.32 -7.78 -3.41
C ILE A 76 -8.15 -8.40 -2.64
N SER A 77 -8.40 -9.02 -1.49
CA SER A 77 -7.38 -9.76 -0.73
C SER A 77 -7.83 -11.20 -0.52
N TYR A 78 -6.94 -12.15 -0.81
CA TYR A 78 -7.19 -13.58 -0.65
C TYR A 78 -6.69 -14.07 0.70
N GLU A 79 -7.32 -15.13 1.21
CA GLU A 79 -6.85 -15.78 2.44
C GLU A 79 -5.42 -16.31 2.29
N GLY A 80 -4.62 -16.17 3.35
CA GLY A 80 -3.23 -16.65 3.40
C GLY A 80 -2.19 -15.72 2.75
N GLN A 81 -2.60 -14.54 2.28
CA GLN A 81 -1.68 -13.49 1.84
C GLN A 81 -0.96 -12.83 3.03
N SER A 82 0.24 -12.30 2.79
CA SER A 82 0.93 -11.47 3.79
C SER A 82 0.18 -10.15 3.99
N ASP A 83 0.46 -9.49 5.11
CA ASP A 83 -0.01 -8.14 5.38
C ASP A 83 0.32 -7.15 4.25
N THR A 84 1.55 -7.22 3.74
CA THR A 84 2.03 -6.37 2.65
C THR A 84 1.33 -6.69 1.34
N ALA A 85 1.07 -7.96 1.03
CA ALA A 85 0.33 -8.34 -0.16
C ALA A 85 -1.09 -7.76 -0.13
N CYS A 86 -1.77 -7.84 1.02
CA CYS A 86 -3.09 -7.25 1.19
C CYS A 86 -3.06 -5.73 1.01
N PHE A 87 -2.04 -5.06 1.54
CA PHE A 87 -1.84 -3.62 1.36
C PHE A 87 -1.59 -3.26 -0.11
N ASP A 88 -0.72 -3.99 -0.81
CA ASP A 88 -0.42 -3.80 -2.23
C ASP A 88 -1.69 -3.94 -3.08
N ASN A 89 -2.54 -4.95 -2.81
CA ASN A 89 -3.80 -5.11 -3.51
C ASN A 89 -4.78 -3.95 -3.24
N ALA A 90 -4.84 -3.45 -2.01
CA ALA A 90 -5.69 -2.30 -1.67
C ALA A 90 -5.21 -1.02 -2.37
N LEU A 91 -3.89 -0.80 -2.42
CA LEU A 91 -3.29 0.32 -3.16
C LEU A 91 -3.53 0.22 -4.66
N GLU A 92 -3.36 -0.98 -5.24
CA GLU A 92 -3.63 -1.26 -6.64
C GLU A 92 -5.11 -1.01 -6.96
N PHE A 93 -6.02 -1.49 -6.11
CA PHE A 93 -7.45 -1.26 -6.26
C PHE A 93 -7.80 0.23 -6.29
N LEU A 94 -7.29 1.04 -5.36
CA LEU A 94 -7.54 2.48 -5.35
C LEU A 94 -6.93 3.18 -6.57
N THR A 95 -5.69 2.84 -6.91
CA THR A 95 -4.97 3.49 -8.02
C THR A 95 -5.64 3.18 -9.36
N GLN A 96 -6.00 1.92 -9.59
CA GLN A 96 -6.74 1.52 -10.80
C GLN A 96 -8.18 2.05 -10.78
N GLY A 97 -8.75 2.29 -9.60
CA GLY A 97 -10.04 2.96 -9.39
C GLY A 97 -10.02 4.47 -9.68
N GLY A 98 -8.88 5.04 -10.04
CA GLY A 98 -8.75 6.44 -10.51
C GLY A 98 -8.11 7.39 -9.49
N TYR A 99 -7.75 6.92 -8.30
CA TYR A 99 -6.98 7.73 -7.36
C TYR A 99 -5.53 7.88 -7.85
N SER A 100 -4.93 9.07 -7.67
CA SER A 100 -3.48 9.20 -7.86
C SER A 100 -2.74 8.37 -6.79
N LEU A 101 -1.54 7.89 -7.12
CA LEU A 101 -0.72 7.08 -6.22
C LEU A 101 -0.51 7.75 -4.86
N ALA A 102 -0.13 9.04 -4.85
CA ALA A 102 0.03 9.81 -3.61
C ALA A 102 -1.27 9.92 -2.81
N HIS A 103 -2.41 10.15 -3.47
CA HIS A 103 -3.71 10.21 -2.79
C HIS A 103 -4.05 8.88 -2.13
N ALA A 104 -3.95 7.77 -2.87
CA ALA A 104 -4.25 6.44 -2.35
C ALA A 104 -3.33 6.09 -1.16
N MET A 105 -2.04 6.42 -1.25
CA MET A 105 -1.09 6.24 -0.15
C MET A 105 -1.46 7.07 1.08
N MET A 106 -1.87 8.33 0.91
CA MET A 106 -2.30 9.19 2.02
C MET A 106 -3.62 8.72 2.66
N MET A 107 -4.49 8.02 1.91
CA MET A 107 -5.69 7.38 2.47
C MET A 107 -5.34 6.14 3.28
N LEU A 108 -4.44 5.29 2.79
CA LEU A 108 -4.08 4.02 3.43
C LEU A 108 -3.14 4.23 4.63
N ILE A 109 -2.15 5.12 4.51
CA ILE A 109 -1.19 5.47 5.58
C ILE A 109 -1.26 6.99 5.82
N PRO A 110 -2.32 7.48 6.50
CA PRO A 110 -2.45 8.89 6.81
C PRO A 110 -1.45 9.34 7.88
N GLU A 111 -0.91 10.55 7.71
CA GLU A 111 -0.10 11.23 8.73
C GLU A 111 -0.86 11.38 10.05
N ALA A 112 -0.14 11.59 11.16
CA ALA A 112 -0.74 12.02 12.41
C ALA A 112 -1.30 13.46 12.29
N TRP A 113 -2.55 13.56 11.82
CA TRP A 113 -3.22 14.83 11.52
C TRP A 113 -4.04 15.38 12.69
N ALA A 114 -4.65 14.50 13.50
CA ALA A 114 -5.50 14.89 14.61
C ALA A 114 -4.69 15.66 15.66
N GLY A 115 -5.10 16.91 15.95
CA GLY A 115 -4.43 17.78 16.91
C GLY A 115 -3.07 18.35 16.46
N ASN A 116 -2.63 18.09 15.22
CA ASN A 116 -1.37 18.60 14.70
C ASN A 116 -1.44 20.10 14.40
N LYS A 117 -0.89 20.96 15.26
CA LYS A 117 -0.95 22.42 15.08
C LYS A 117 -0.10 22.95 13.91
N LEU A 118 0.87 22.17 13.42
CA LEU A 118 1.79 22.56 12.35
C LEU A 118 1.29 22.20 10.95
N MET A 119 0.30 21.31 10.86
CA MET A 119 -0.32 20.93 9.60
C MET A 119 -1.29 22.01 9.11
N ASP A 120 -1.21 22.30 7.81
CA ASP A 120 -2.08 23.25 7.12
C ASP A 120 -3.56 22.81 7.12
N GLN A 121 -4.48 23.76 6.92
CA GLN A 121 -5.91 23.50 7.03
C GLN A 121 -6.43 22.58 5.91
N ASP A 122 -5.92 22.74 4.69
CA ASP A 122 -6.36 21.95 3.54
C ASP A 122 -5.97 20.47 3.71
N ARG A 123 -4.74 20.21 4.17
CA ARG A 123 -4.27 18.85 4.46
C ARG A 123 -5.01 18.21 5.63
N LYS A 124 -5.34 18.97 6.67
CA LYS A 124 -6.22 18.48 7.75
C LYS A 124 -7.59 18.10 7.23
N ALA A 125 -8.22 18.98 6.44
CA ALA A 125 -9.53 18.73 5.86
C ALA A 125 -9.51 17.50 4.94
N PHE A 126 -8.44 17.33 4.16
CA PHE A 126 -8.20 16.12 3.36
C PHE A 126 -8.22 14.86 4.24
N TYR A 127 -7.43 14.82 5.32
CA TYR A 127 -7.39 13.64 6.18
C TYR A 127 -8.69 13.40 6.95
N GLU A 128 -9.34 14.46 7.42
CA GLU A 128 -10.62 14.38 8.12
C GLU A 128 -11.71 13.78 7.22
N TYR A 129 -11.79 14.23 5.96
CA TYR A 129 -12.71 13.67 4.98
C TYR A 129 -12.44 12.18 4.71
N HIS A 130 -11.17 11.82 4.46
CA HIS A 130 -10.82 10.44 4.11
C HIS A 130 -10.85 9.47 5.30
N ALA A 131 -10.72 9.96 6.54
CA ALA A 131 -10.85 9.13 7.74
C ALA A 131 -12.25 8.50 7.88
N ALA A 132 -13.28 9.09 7.28
CA ALA A 132 -14.62 8.50 7.20
C ALA A 132 -14.75 7.43 6.09
N LEU A 133 -13.85 7.43 5.11
CA LEU A 133 -13.90 6.56 3.93
C LEU A 133 -12.98 5.35 4.03
N MET A 134 -11.80 5.53 4.63
CA MET A 134 -10.76 4.50 4.73
C MET A 134 -10.18 4.51 6.14
N GLU A 135 -10.24 3.37 6.81
CA GLU A 135 -9.53 3.18 8.06
C GLU A 135 -8.02 3.02 7.80
N PRO A 136 -7.16 3.57 8.68
CA PRO A 136 -5.71 3.46 8.50
C PRO A 136 -5.23 2.01 8.48
N TRP A 137 -4.29 1.70 7.59
CA TRP A 137 -3.50 0.48 7.61
C TRP A 137 -2.30 0.70 8.53
N ASP A 138 -2.57 0.62 9.83
CA ASP A 138 -1.66 1.02 10.90
C ASP A 138 -0.73 -0.12 11.34
N GLY A 139 0.44 0.27 11.83
CA GLY A 139 1.55 -0.59 12.24
C GLY A 139 2.91 0.02 11.88
N PRO A 140 4.03 -0.49 12.44
CA PRO A 140 5.35 0.02 12.10
C PRO A 140 5.62 -0.16 10.61
N ALA A 141 5.83 0.91 9.84
CA ALA A 141 5.98 0.83 8.40
C ALA A 141 6.96 1.86 7.84
N ALA A 142 7.90 1.40 7.02
CA ALA A 142 8.57 2.21 6.01
C ALA A 142 8.22 1.62 4.64
N VAL A 143 7.53 2.38 3.81
CA VAL A 143 6.98 1.91 2.53
C VAL A 143 7.57 2.75 1.42
N ALA A 144 8.27 2.09 0.49
CA ALA A 144 8.58 2.64 -0.82
C ALA A 144 7.52 2.16 -1.81
N PHE A 145 7.03 3.03 -2.68
CA PHE A 145 5.92 2.73 -3.59
C PHE A 145 6.10 3.42 -4.95
N THR A 146 5.55 2.80 -5.99
CA THR A 146 5.63 3.31 -7.37
C THR A 146 4.48 2.81 -8.25
N ASP A 147 4.11 3.60 -9.25
CA ASP A 147 3.25 3.20 -10.38
C ASP A 147 4.04 3.15 -11.71
N GLY A 148 5.36 3.24 -11.64
CA GLY A 148 6.27 3.33 -12.79
C GLY A 148 6.45 4.75 -13.35
N ARG A 149 5.67 5.74 -12.90
CA ARG A 149 5.81 7.17 -13.26
C ARG A 149 6.18 8.02 -12.07
N GLN A 150 5.50 7.82 -10.95
CA GLN A 150 5.79 8.42 -9.66
C GLN A 150 6.44 7.37 -8.76
N ILE A 151 7.46 7.79 -8.01
CA ILE A 151 8.00 7.04 -6.87
C ILE A 151 7.87 7.90 -5.62
N GLY A 152 7.51 7.24 -4.52
CA GLY A 152 7.47 7.86 -3.21
C GLY A 152 7.95 6.91 -2.12
N ALA A 153 8.21 7.49 -0.96
CA ALA A 153 8.42 6.75 0.27
C ALA A 153 7.67 7.45 1.39
N THR A 154 7.10 6.67 2.31
CA THR A 154 6.43 7.20 3.49
C THR A 154 6.73 6.33 4.70
N LEU A 155 6.54 6.92 5.88
CA LEU A 155 6.56 6.22 7.15
C LEU A 155 5.13 6.08 7.68
N ASP A 156 4.93 5.11 8.58
CA ASP A 156 3.77 5.10 9.43
C ASP A 156 3.68 6.41 10.25
N ARG A 157 2.48 6.70 10.74
CA ARG A 157 2.17 7.93 11.49
C ARG A 157 3.06 8.21 12.70
N ASN A 158 3.71 7.18 13.26
CA ASN A 158 4.57 7.28 14.43
C ASN A 158 6.06 7.20 14.07
N GLY A 159 6.42 6.99 12.80
CA GLY A 159 7.80 6.93 12.33
C GLY A 159 8.58 5.77 12.96
N LEU A 160 7.98 4.59 13.09
CA LEU A 160 8.54 3.46 13.86
C LEU A 160 9.64 2.70 13.11
N ARG A 161 9.91 3.06 11.85
CA ARG A 161 10.95 2.48 11.02
C ARG A 161 11.90 3.56 10.50
N PRO A 162 13.21 3.27 10.38
CA PRO A 162 14.16 4.21 9.82
C PRO A 162 13.96 4.36 8.31
N ALA A 163 13.99 5.60 7.81
CA ALA A 163 14.12 5.94 6.40
C ALA A 163 15.18 7.05 6.28
N ARG A 164 16.12 6.90 5.34
CA ARG A 164 17.20 7.86 5.08
C ARG A 164 17.29 8.16 3.60
#